data_AF-A0A950ZB79-F1
#
_entry.id   AF-A0A950ZB79-F1
#
_cell.length_a   1.000
_cell.length_b   1.000
_cell.length_c   1.000
_cell.angle_alpha   90.00
_cell.angle_beta   90.00
_cell.angle_gamma   90.00
#
_symmetry.space_group_name_H-M   'P 1'
#
loop_
_entity.id
_entity.type
_entity.pdbx_description
1 polymer ?
#
loop_
_entity_poly.entity_id
_entity_poly.type
_entity_poly.pdbx_seq_one_letter_code
_entity_poly.pdbx_strand_id
1 'polypeptide(L)'
;MNIRELGRLLRTGQTSAVELVTRVTDDIRTKDKCNSLITSMREQAIAKAAVLDKEMGQGLDRGPFHGIPIAVKDLFYTRGTRTTAG
;
A
#
# COMPACT_ATOMS: atom_id res chain seq x y z
N MET A 1 5.69 5.76 12.99
CA MET A 1 4.23 5.76 12.83
C MET A 1 3.73 4.33 12.85
N ASN A 2 2.67 4.04 13.60
CA ASN A 2 2.01 2.73 13.57
C ASN A 2 0.80 2.73 12.61
N ILE A 3 0.19 1.56 12.38
CA ILE A 3 -0.95 1.41 11.45
C ILE A 3 -2.17 2.23 11.91
N ARG A 4 -2.43 2.32 13.22
CA ARG A 4 -3.55 3.09 13.76
C ARG A 4 -3.40 4.58 13.47
N GLU A 5 -2.19 5.10 13.63
CA GLU A 5 -1.85 6.49 13.29
C GLU A 5 -2.03 6.76 11.80
N LEU A 6 -1.52 5.89 10.93
CA LEU A 6 -1.70 6.02 9.47
C LEU A 6 -3.19 6.01 9.09
N GLY A 7 -3.97 5.11 9.67
CA GLY A 7 -5.42 5.04 9.44
C GLY A 7 -6.15 6.31 9.91
N ARG A 8 -5.67 6.98 10.96
CA ARG A 8 -6.18 8.30 11.36
C ARG A 8 -5.82 9.36 10.33
N LEU A 9 -4.55 9.42 9.92
CA LEU A 9 -4.06 10.43 8.96
C LEU A 9 -4.84 10.39 7.64
N LEU A 10 -5.07 9.19 7.09
CA LEU A 10 -5.86 8.97 5.88
C LEU A 10 -7.29 9.50 6.03
N ARG A 11 -7.99 9.14 7.12
CA ARG A 11 -9.37 9.59 7.37
C ARG A 11 -9.49 11.09 7.63
N THR A 12 -8.46 11.69 8.22
CA THR A 12 -8.42 13.14 8.45
C THR A 12 -7.92 13.93 7.24
N GLY A 13 -7.56 13.26 6.14
CA GLY A 13 -7.00 13.91 4.95
C GLY A 13 -5.62 14.55 5.18
N GLN A 14 -4.91 14.17 6.25
CA GLN A 14 -3.55 14.65 6.54
C GLN A 14 -2.51 13.97 5.64
N THR A 15 -2.88 12.87 4.99
CA THR A 15 -2.13 12.21 3.93
C THR A 15 -3.12 11.46 3.03
N SER A 16 -2.71 11.12 1.81
CA SER A 16 -3.48 10.27 0.90
C SER A 16 -2.88 8.85 0.80
N ALA A 17 -3.68 7.89 0.35
CA ALA A 17 -3.20 6.54 0.07
C ALA A 17 -2.13 6.56 -1.02
N VAL A 18 -2.30 7.39 -2.07
CA VAL A 18 -1.29 7.55 -3.13
C VAL A 18 0.03 8.07 -2.59
N GLU A 19 0.00 9.10 -1.73
CA GLU A 19 1.19 9.67 -1.10
C GLU A 19 1.89 8.61 -0.25
N LEU A 20 1.12 7.90 0.58
CA LEU A 20 1.64 6.88 1.48
C LEU A 20 2.28 5.71 0.73
N VAL A 21 1.61 5.17 -0.30
CA VAL A 21 2.14 4.08 -1.13
C VAL A 21 3.38 4.52 -1.90
N THR A 22 3.35 5.73 -2.48
CA THR A 22 4.50 6.27 -3.23
C THR A 22 5.72 6.38 -2.33
N ARG A 23 5.56 6.99 -1.15
CA ARG A 23 6.66 7.13 -0.18
C ARG A 23 7.23 5.79 0.24
N VAL A 24 6.38 4.82 0.62
CA VAL A 24 6.84 3.50 1.08
C VAL A 24 7.57 2.74 -0.04
N THR A 25 7.04 2.76 -1.26
CA THR A 25 7.67 2.06 -2.39
C THR A 25 8.96 2.74 -2.87
N ASP A 26 9.07 4.07 -2.75
CA ASP A 26 10.31 4.81 -2.99
C ASP A 26 11.36 4.53 -1.93
N ASP A 27 10.97 4.46 -0.65
CA ASP A 27 11.84 4.07 0.45
C ASP A 27 12.40 2.66 0.24
N ILE A 28 11.55 1.69 -0.15
CA ILE A 28 12.02 0.33 -0.46
C ILE A 28 13.03 0.38 -1.62
N ARG A 29 12.71 1.07 -2.72
CA ARG A 29 13.62 1.14 -3.89
C ARG A 29 14.98 1.77 -3.55
N THR A 30 15.01 2.74 -2.64
CA THR A 30 16.22 3.55 -2.38
C THR A 30 17.00 3.13 -1.15
N LYS A 31 16.36 2.48 -0.17
CA LYS A 31 16.92 2.21 1.15
C LYS A 31 16.93 0.73 1.52
N ASP A 32 16.22 -0.14 0.79
CA ASP A 32 16.20 -1.57 1.10
C ASP A 32 17.55 -2.22 0.78
N LYS A 33 18.21 -2.72 1.82
CA LYS A 33 19.48 -3.45 1.73
C LYS A 33 19.28 -4.96 1.90
N CYS A 34 18.07 -5.39 2.21
CA CYS A 34 17.76 -6.76 2.60
C CYS A 34 17.16 -7.60 1.47
N ASN A 35 16.97 -7.01 0.28
CA ASN A 35 16.29 -7.65 -0.84
C ASN A 35 14.89 -8.19 -0.42
N SER A 36 14.11 -7.32 0.20
CA SER A 36 12.89 -7.66 0.94
C SER A 36 11.69 -8.01 0.04
N LEU A 37 11.77 -7.73 -1.28
CA LEU A 37 10.69 -7.99 -2.23
C LEU A 37 11.15 -8.94 -3.35
N ILE A 38 10.37 -9.99 -3.62
CA ILE A 38 10.56 -10.86 -4.79
C ILE A 38 9.88 -10.27 -6.03
N THR A 39 8.62 -9.87 -5.89
CA THR A 39 7.83 -9.26 -6.97
C THR A 39 7.30 -7.92 -6.51
N SER A 40 7.83 -6.83 -7.03
CA SER A 40 7.33 -5.48 -6.73
C SER A 40 6.05 -5.19 -7.50
N MET A 41 5.02 -4.67 -6.80
CA MET A 41 3.73 -4.28 -7.38
C MET A 41 3.50 -2.76 -7.34
N ARG A 42 4.56 -1.95 -7.43
CA ARG A 42 4.51 -0.50 -7.19
C ARG A 42 3.45 0.20 -8.05
N GLU A 43 3.43 -0.03 -9.35
CA GLU A 43 2.51 0.63 -10.27
C GLU A 43 1.04 0.25 -9.97
N GLN A 44 0.79 -1.04 -9.76
CA GLN A 44 -0.54 -1.55 -9.39
C GLN A 44 -0.99 -1.01 -8.03
N ALA A 45 -0.08 -0.90 -7.07
CA ALA A 45 -0.38 -0.36 -5.74
C ALA A 45 -0.72 1.14 -5.81
N ILE A 46 0.00 1.94 -6.59
CA ILE A 46 -0.29 3.37 -6.79
C ILE A 46 -1.65 3.53 -7.49
N ALA A 47 -1.91 2.77 -8.55
CA ALA A 47 -3.20 2.81 -9.24
C ALA A 47 -4.37 2.43 -8.31
N LYS A 48 -4.18 1.41 -7.47
CA LYS A 48 -5.19 1.01 -6.48
C LYS A 48 -5.39 2.07 -5.40
N ALA A 49 -4.32 2.71 -4.96
CA ALA A 49 -4.38 3.78 -3.97
C ALA A 49 -5.20 4.97 -4.46
N ALA A 50 -5.06 5.37 -5.74
CA ALA A 50 -5.84 6.45 -6.32
C ALA A 50 -7.36 6.15 -6.32
N VAL A 51 -7.74 4.88 -6.55
CA VAL A 51 -9.13 4.44 -6.44
C VAL A 51 -9.63 4.56 -4.99
N LEU A 52 -8.81 4.17 -4.01
CA LEU A 52 -9.17 4.26 -2.59
C LEU A 52 -9.29 5.72 -2.13
N ASP A 53 -8.39 6.60 -2.55
CA ASP A 53 -8.49 8.04 -2.26
C ASP A 53 -9.80 8.64 -2.80
N LYS A 54 -10.21 8.26 -4.02
CA LYS A 54 -11.50 8.67 -4.58
C LYS A 54 -12.67 8.17 -3.75
N GLU A 55 -12.63 6.92 -3.31
CA GLU A 55 -13.70 6.34 -2.49
C GLU A 55 -13.79 7.02 -1.11
N MET A 56 -12.66 7.27 -0.45
CA MET A 56 -12.61 8.02 0.80
C MET A 56 -13.21 9.43 0.62
N GLY A 57 -12.87 10.11 -0.47
CA GLY A 57 -13.45 11.43 -0.81
C GLY A 57 -14.96 11.40 -1.08
N GLN A 58 -15.51 10.22 -1.41
CA GLN A 58 -16.95 9.99 -1.58
C GLN A 58 -17.63 9.50 -0.29
N GLY A 59 -16.91 9.45 0.84
CA GLY A 59 -17.41 8.95 2.11
C GLY A 59 -17.44 7.42 2.23
N LEU A 60 -16.87 6.69 1.28
CA LEU A 60 -16.79 5.23 1.30
C LEU A 60 -15.51 4.77 2.02
N ASP A 61 -15.60 4.58 3.33
CA ASP A 61 -14.56 3.89 4.11
C ASP A 61 -14.78 2.37 4.03
N ARG A 62 -13.74 1.62 3.61
CA ARG A 62 -13.78 0.15 3.48
C ARG A 62 -13.42 -0.56 4.78
N GLY A 63 -13.09 0.20 5.83
CA GLY A 63 -12.74 -0.32 7.14
C GLY A 63 -11.29 -0.02 7.54
N PRO A 64 -10.78 -0.69 8.58
CA PRO A 64 -9.53 -0.31 9.25
C PRO A 64 -8.29 -0.21 8.35
N PHE A 65 -8.23 -0.98 7.27
CA PHE A 65 -7.11 -1.01 6.32
C PHE A 65 -7.33 -0.22 5.02
N HIS A 66 -8.41 0.57 4.91
CA HIS A 66 -8.63 1.40 3.73
C HIS A 66 -7.41 2.32 3.48
N GLY A 67 -6.73 2.14 2.35
CA GLY A 67 -5.57 2.94 1.94
C GLY A 67 -4.23 2.56 2.57
N ILE A 68 -4.18 1.55 3.44
CA ILE A 68 -2.94 1.12 4.11
C ILE A 68 -2.12 0.20 3.18
N PRO A 69 -0.86 0.52 2.84
CA PRO A 69 0.01 -0.38 2.08
C PRO A 69 0.37 -1.61 2.91
N ILE A 70 0.37 -2.77 2.26
CA ILE A 70 0.83 -4.04 2.84
C ILE A 70 1.77 -4.74 1.85
N ALA A 71 2.69 -5.53 2.39
CA ALA A 71 3.44 -6.53 1.66
C ALA A 71 3.03 -7.91 2.18
N VAL A 72 2.95 -8.89 1.29
CA VAL A 72 2.60 -10.27 1.65
C VAL A 72 3.77 -11.18 1.34
N LYS A 73 3.95 -12.23 2.16
CA LYS A 73 4.95 -13.26 1.88
C LYS A 73 4.64 -13.89 0.51
N ASP A 74 5.67 -14.20 -0.28
CA ASP A 74 5.49 -14.79 -1.62
C ASP A 74 5.10 -16.27 -1.61
N LEU A 75 4.28 -16.66 -0.62
CA LEU A 75 3.61 -17.94 -0.48
C LEU A 75 2.10 -17.78 -0.74
N PHE A 76 1.58 -16.56 -0.71
CA PHE A 76 0.17 -16.28 -0.91
C PHE A 76 -0.14 -16.03 -2.39
N TYR A 77 -1.08 -16.80 -2.94
CA TYR A 77 -1.59 -16.58 -4.28
C TYR A 77 -2.20 -15.18 -4.41
N THR A 78 -1.53 -14.34 -5.19
CA THR A 78 -1.95 -12.97 -5.44
C THR A 78 -2.44 -12.87 -6.88
N ARG A 79 -3.74 -12.60 -7.06
CA ARG A 79 -4.38 -12.62 -8.39
C ARG A 79 -3.64 -11.70 -9.37
N GLY A 80 -3.24 -12.23 -10.52
CA GLY A 80 -2.57 -11.47 -11.57
C GLY A 80 -1.12 -11.10 -11.24
N THR A 81 -0.53 -11.68 -10.19
CA THR A 81 0.86 -11.46 -9.78
C THR A 81 1.57 -12.80 -9.66
N ARG A 82 2.85 -12.84 -10.02
CA ARG A 82 3.70 -14.03 -9.87
C ARG A 82 3.83 -14.39 -8.39
N THR A 83 3.70 -15.67 -8.08
CA THR A 83 4.01 -16.26 -6.77
C THR A 83 5.04 -17.37 -6.97
N THR A 84 6.19 -17.30 -6.30
CA THR A 84 7.30 -18.26 -6.47
C THR A 84 7.42 -19.27 -5.33
N ALA A 85 6.84 -18.98 -4.16
CA ALA A 85 7.05 -19.75 -2.92
C ALA A 85 8.51 -19.80 -2.43
N GLY A 86 9.35 -18.86 -2.89
CA GLY A 86 10.80 -18.83 -2.65
C GLY A 86 11.57 -18.98 -3.95
#